data_AF-A0A6P8GUH4-F1
#
_entry.id   AF-A0A6P8GUH4-F1
#
_cell.length_a   1.000
_cell.length_b   1.000
_cell.length_c   1.000
_cell.angle_alpha   90.00
_cell.angle_beta   90.00
_cell.angle_gamma   90.00
#
_symmetry.space_group_name_H-M   'P 1'
#
loop_
_entity.id
_entity.type
_entity.pdbx_description
1 polymer ?
#
loop_
_entity_poly.entity_id
_entity_poly.type
_entity_poly.pdbx_seq_one_letter_code
_entity_poly.pdbx_strand_id
1 'polypeptide(L)'
;MCDITSWQVSEMYDHVHQSMIQTPIKDNVPFFWSTMAQVKSSHYRSLAHYFTATALMDHEVNPSDDEDQQEKAFSQMYDAMPDAHPPLDILKNTKERQRIGKAHLRRAILEHEEALRIYSLCRELRRLDILGDILQATLKRSLAKFALHEDEDEFTDYMEAPDINSKTEQKAEMEVPGSTKVKVTDLFQRLGPLSVFSAKQRWTAPRTIRLRPEDRDIGFTLKGDGPVQIQSLDPLCPAAADGLREGDYLVGVGEVDCKWSSVTEVTRLLRDVDESGVDIRVVSMMDTSQPLPPKSATYCGGLPKTYSMICLAFNDEDKNPKSRKVTKKMSFLSWGLKNKSASTLSLPTADHSASGLPWQRPCPAFPSSYNDSALY
;
A
#
# COMPACT_ATOMS: atom_id res chain seq x y z
N MET A 1 24.61 13.31 -4.40
CA MET A 1 23.67 12.14 -4.41
C MET A 1 23.18 11.81 -3.01
N CYS A 2 24.01 11.95 -1.96
CA CYS A 2 23.63 11.68 -0.57
C CYS A 2 22.55 12.62 0.01
N ASP A 3 22.41 13.82 -0.57
CA ASP A 3 21.68 14.95 0.00
C ASP A 3 20.17 14.78 -0.21
N ILE A 4 19.78 14.58 -1.47
CA ILE A 4 18.39 14.35 -1.91
C ILE A 4 17.83 13.06 -1.28
N THR A 5 18.66 12.02 -1.16
CA THR A 5 18.25 10.77 -0.51
C THR A 5 18.07 10.94 0.99
N SER A 6 18.91 11.75 1.66
CA SER A 6 18.76 12.02 3.10
C SER A 6 17.49 12.82 3.36
N TRP A 7 17.17 13.81 2.51
CA TRP A 7 15.92 14.55 2.62
C TRP A 7 14.69 13.65 2.45
N GLN A 8 14.69 12.76 1.45
CA GLN A 8 13.63 11.78 1.28
C GLN A 8 13.44 10.89 2.52
N VAL A 9 14.54 10.41 3.12
CA VAL A 9 14.48 9.60 4.33
C VAL A 9 13.88 10.39 5.50
N SER A 10 14.23 11.68 5.63
CA SER A 10 13.61 12.58 6.61
C SER A 10 12.10 12.67 6.42
N GLU A 11 11.64 12.97 5.21
CA GLU A 11 10.20 13.09 4.88
C GLU A 11 9.43 11.79 5.20
N MET A 12 10.02 10.64 4.90
CA MET A 12 9.41 9.36 5.25
C MET A 12 9.29 9.15 6.76
N TYR A 13 10.33 9.51 7.53
CA TYR A 13 10.26 9.43 8.99
C TYR A 13 9.28 10.43 9.59
N ASP A 14 9.18 11.63 9.00
CA ASP A 14 8.20 12.62 9.42
C ASP A 14 6.77 12.10 9.19
N HIS A 15 6.49 11.56 8.01
CA HIS A 15 5.19 10.97 7.69
C HIS A 15 4.82 9.81 8.63
N VAL A 16 5.79 8.96 8.96
CA VAL A 16 5.62 7.89 9.95
C VAL A 16 5.33 8.47 11.33
N HIS A 17 6.06 9.49 11.77
CA HIS A 17 5.83 10.17 13.04
C HIS A 17 4.42 10.77 13.11
N GLN A 18 4.01 11.53 12.09
CA GLN A 18 2.67 12.12 11.99
C GLN A 18 1.57 11.05 12.07
N SER A 19 1.77 9.91 11.40
CA SER A 19 0.84 8.79 11.45
C SER A 19 0.78 8.15 12.85
N MET A 20 1.92 8.03 13.53
CA MET A 20 2.00 7.44 14.88
C MET A 20 1.37 8.31 15.97
N ILE A 21 1.29 9.64 15.79
CA ILE A 21 0.72 10.55 16.80
C ILE A 21 -0.78 10.84 16.59
N GLN A 22 -1.39 10.31 15.53
CA GLN A 22 -2.82 10.45 15.25
C GLN A 22 -3.64 9.34 15.93
N THR A 23 -4.86 9.65 16.37
CA THR A 23 -5.80 8.63 16.88
C THR A 23 -6.45 7.85 15.72
N PRO A 24 -6.72 6.54 15.87
CA PRO A 24 -6.52 5.70 17.06
C PRO A 24 -5.12 5.07 17.16
N ILE A 25 -4.21 5.38 16.23
CA ILE A 25 -2.88 4.75 16.13
C ILE A 25 -2.03 5.08 17.37
N LYS A 26 -2.06 6.33 17.82
CA LYS A 26 -1.33 6.83 19.00
C LYS A 26 -1.49 5.96 20.24
N ASP A 27 -2.68 5.42 20.46
CA ASP A 27 -3.00 4.62 21.65
C ASP A 27 -2.40 3.21 21.58
N ASN A 28 -1.94 2.79 20.40
CA ASN A 28 -1.42 1.45 20.12
C ASN A 28 0.08 1.45 19.80
N VAL A 29 0.72 2.62 19.70
CA VAL A 29 2.14 2.73 19.35
C VAL A 29 2.96 3.16 20.58
N PRO A 30 4.06 2.45 20.92
CA PRO A 30 4.96 2.88 21.98
C PRO A 30 5.50 4.28 21.74
N PHE A 31 5.47 5.14 22.76
CA PHE A 31 6.00 6.51 22.70
C PHE A 31 7.46 6.58 22.24
N PHE A 32 8.26 5.56 22.60
CA PHE A 32 9.64 5.44 22.15
C PHE A 32 9.77 5.34 20.62
N TRP A 33 8.83 4.68 19.93
CA TRP A 33 8.87 4.53 18.46
C TRP A 33 8.58 5.84 17.75
N SER A 34 7.54 6.57 18.18
CA SER A 34 7.21 7.87 17.58
C SER A 34 8.32 8.89 17.84
N THR A 35 8.94 8.86 19.02
CA THR A 35 10.08 9.73 19.34
C THR A 35 11.33 9.37 18.54
N MET A 36 11.63 8.07 18.37
CA MET A 36 12.72 7.61 17.49
C MET A 36 12.52 8.08 16.05
N ALA A 37 11.30 7.98 15.52
CA ALA A 37 10.98 8.48 14.19
C ALA A 37 11.24 9.99 14.07
N GLN A 38 10.87 10.77 15.10
CA GLN A 38 11.12 12.21 15.14
C GLN A 38 12.61 12.54 15.16
N VAL A 39 13.41 11.86 16.00
CA VAL A 39 14.88 12.03 16.03
C VAL A 39 15.49 11.74 14.66
N LYS A 40 15.05 10.67 14.00
CA LYS A 40 15.54 10.31 12.67
C LYS A 40 15.13 11.32 11.61
N SER A 41 13.90 11.84 11.64
CA SER A 41 13.45 12.94 10.76
C SER A 41 14.43 14.12 10.85
N SER A 42 14.65 14.67 12.05
CA SER A 42 15.58 15.79 12.26
C SER A 42 17.04 15.45 11.88
N HIS A 43 17.53 14.25 12.22
CA HIS A 43 18.88 13.81 11.86
C HIS A 43 19.11 13.79 10.34
N TYR A 44 18.21 13.14 9.59
CA TYR A 44 18.35 13.03 8.14
C TYR A 44 18.10 14.35 7.42
N ARG A 45 17.19 15.20 7.93
CA ARG A 45 17.02 16.58 7.44
C ARG A 45 18.30 17.37 7.57
N SER A 46 18.95 17.26 8.73
CA SER A 46 20.22 17.91 8.96
C SER A 46 21.34 17.40 8.05
N LEU A 47 21.42 16.08 7.83
CA LEU A 47 22.40 15.51 6.89
C LEU A 47 22.19 16.03 5.47
N ALA A 48 20.94 16.15 5.02
CA ALA A 48 20.63 16.71 3.70
C ALA A 48 21.21 18.12 3.55
N HIS A 49 20.90 19.01 4.49
CA HIS A 49 21.44 20.37 4.49
C HIS A 49 22.97 20.42 4.63
N TYR A 50 23.56 19.57 5.49
CA TYR A 50 25.01 19.51 5.66
C TYR A 50 25.73 19.15 4.35
N PHE A 51 25.24 18.12 3.65
CA PHE A 51 25.86 17.71 2.39
C PHE A 51 25.60 18.74 1.28
N THR A 52 24.42 19.35 1.21
CA THR A 52 24.14 20.43 0.25
C THR A 52 25.06 21.62 0.47
N ALA A 53 25.27 22.02 1.73
CA ALA A 53 26.22 23.07 2.05
C ALA A 53 27.65 22.69 1.64
N THR A 54 28.08 21.47 1.97
CA THR A 54 29.41 20.97 1.62
C THR A 54 29.60 20.98 0.10
N ALA A 55 28.60 20.51 -0.66
CA ALA A 55 28.63 20.48 -2.12
C ALA A 55 28.72 21.89 -2.72
N LEU A 56 28.02 22.88 -2.17
CA LEU A 56 28.07 24.27 -2.61
C LEU A 56 29.42 24.93 -2.30
N MET A 57 29.89 24.77 -1.06
CA MET A 57 31.08 25.46 -0.55
C MET A 57 32.37 24.88 -1.09
N ASP A 58 32.43 23.55 -1.30
CA ASP A 58 33.60 22.85 -1.85
C ASP A 58 33.53 22.76 -3.39
N HIS A 59 32.56 23.42 -4.03
CA HIS A 59 32.45 23.43 -5.50
C HIS A 59 33.58 24.24 -6.13
N GLU A 60 34.40 23.54 -6.92
CA GLU A 60 35.44 24.10 -7.78
C GLU A 60 34.93 24.18 -9.23
N VAL A 61 35.15 25.31 -9.89
CA VAL A 61 34.74 25.54 -11.28
C VAL A 61 35.91 25.18 -12.19
N ASN A 62 35.86 24.04 -12.89
CA ASN A 62 36.89 23.67 -13.87
C ASN A 62 36.40 23.91 -15.31
N PRO A 63 37.25 24.42 -16.21
CA PRO A 63 36.87 24.66 -17.62
C PRO A 63 36.49 23.40 -18.41
N SER A 64 36.84 22.20 -17.91
CA SER A 64 36.53 20.91 -18.51
C SER A 64 35.21 20.30 -18.01
N ASP A 65 34.58 20.90 -17.02
CA ASP A 65 33.36 20.37 -16.42
C ASP A 65 32.16 20.55 -17.35
N ASP A 66 31.24 19.59 -17.29
CA ASP A 66 29.97 19.65 -18.01
C ASP A 66 29.00 20.61 -17.29
N GLU A 67 28.99 21.88 -17.72
CA GLU A 67 28.14 22.93 -17.14
C GLU A 67 26.65 22.54 -17.17
N ASP A 68 26.18 21.93 -18.26
CA ASP A 68 24.78 21.52 -18.41
C ASP A 68 24.41 20.43 -17.38
N GLN A 69 25.31 19.48 -17.15
CA GLN A 69 25.11 18.43 -16.15
C GLN A 69 25.10 19.01 -14.72
N GLN A 70 25.99 19.95 -14.41
CA GLN A 70 26.07 20.60 -13.11
C GLN A 70 24.82 21.46 -12.84
N GLU A 71 24.40 22.26 -13.81
CA GLU A 71 23.17 23.05 -13.73
C GLU A 71 21.95 22.16 -13.50
N LYS A 72 21.85 21.07 -14.27
CA LYS A 72 20.75 20.11 -14.13
C LYS A 72 20.75 19.40 -12.78
N ALA A 73 21.91 19.07 -12.22
CA ALA A 73 22.00 18.47 -10.90
C ALA A 73 21.62 19.47 -9.80
N PHE A 74 22.07 20.71 -9.91
CA PHE A 74 21.78 21.79 -8.97
C PHE A 74 20.29 22.17 -8.97
N SER A 75 19.71 22.33 -10.16
CA SER A 75 18.27 22.61 -10.34
C SER A 75 17.36 21.50 -9.81
N GLN A 76 17.87 20.28 -9.69
CA GLN A 76 17.11 19.17 -9.13
C GLN A 76 17.07 19.14 -7.59
N MET A 77 17.92 19.93 -6.93
CA MET A 77 17.98 20.00 -5.48
C MET A 77 16.93 20.92 -4.88
N TYR A 78 16.37 21.88 -5.63
CA TYR A 78 15.41 22.86 -5.13
C TYR A 78 14.15 22.92 -6.00
N ASP A 79 12.99 23.15 -5.38
CA ASP A 79 11.72 23.36 -6.08
C ASP A 79 11.67 24.73 -6.75
N ALA A 80 12.34 25.71 -6.13
CA ALA A 80 12.53 27.05 -6.66
C ALA A 80 13.96 27.52 -6.36
N MET A 81 14.60 28.15 -7.35
CA MET A 81 15.97 28.65 -7.17
C MET A 81 16.00 29.84 -6.20
N PRO A 82 17.04 29.94 -5.35
CA PRO A 82 17.20 31.05 -4.41
C PRO A 82 17.24 32.40 -5.14
N ASP A 83 16.50 33.37 -4.62
CA ASP A 83 16.40 34.73 -5.16
C ASP A 83 16.06 34.80 -6.68
N ALA A 84 15.44 33.74 -7.22
CA ALA A 84 15.12 33.57 -8.64
C ALA A 84 16.31 33.71 -9.62
N HIS A 85 17.54 33.53 -9.14
CA HIS A 85 18.73 33.53 -10.00
C HIS A 85 18.82 32.24 -10.82
N PRO A 86 19.32 32.32 -12.07
CA PRO A 86 19.64 31.14 -12.84
C PRO A 86 20.63 30.22 -12.08
N PRO A 87 20.44 28.89 -12.11
CA PRO A 87 21.30 27.98 -11.37
C PRO A 87 22.78 28.09 -11.78
N LEU A 88 23.08 28.31 -13.06
CA LEU A 88 24.45 28.56 -13.53
C LEU A 88 25.09 29.82 -12.93
N ASP A 89 24.33 30.89 -12.73
CA ASP A 89 24.86 32.15 -12.19
C ASP A 89 25.30 31.95 -10.73
N ILE A 90 24.50 31.21 -9.96
CA ILE A 90 24.85 30.79 -8.59
C ILE A 90 26.07 29.89 -8.63
N LEU A 91 26.09 28.86 -9.50
CA LEU A 91 27.20 27.92 -9.59
C LEU A 91 28.52 28.58 -9.98
N LYS A 92 28.52 29.65 -10.78
CA LYS A 92 29.74 30.40 -11.14
C LYS A 92 30.18 31.38 -10.05
N ASN A 93 29.25 31.89 -9.24
CA ASN A 93 29.54 32.88 -8.21
C ASN A 93 29.94 32.23 -6.86
N THR A 94 31.24 32.22 -6.56
CA THR A 94 31.78 31.65 -5.31
C THR A 94 31.17 32.28 -4.05
N LYS A 95 30.90 33.58 -4.06
CA LYS A 95 30.30 34.26 -2.90
C LYS A 95 28.86 33.80 -2.68
N GLU A 96 28.08 33.66 -3.76
CA GLU A 96 26.70 33.20 -3.66
C GLU A 96 26.61 31.73 -3.22
N ARG A 97 27.49 30.86 -3.74
CA ARG A 97 27.57 29.47 -3.26
C ARG A 97 27.90 29.41 -1.77
N GLN A 98 28.86 30.22 -1.31
CA GLN A 98 29.23 30.30 0.11
C GLN A 98 28.07 30.83 0.96
N ARG A 99 27.37 31.87 0.50
CA ARG A 99 26.20 32.46 1.17
C ARG A 99 25.10 31.43 1.39
N ILE A 100 24.66 30.73 0.33
CA ILE A 100 23.64 29.68 0.40
C ILE A 100 24.15 28.48 1.22
N GLY A 101 25.43 28.11 1.08
CA GLY A 101 26.06 27.05 1.87
C GLY A 101 26.06 27.35 3.37
N LYS A 102 26.36 28.58 3.77
CA LYS A 102 26.28 29.03 5.18
C LYS A 102 24.85 28.92 5.72
N ALA A 103 23.86 29.33 4.94
CA ALA A 103 22.44 29.19 5.33
C ALA A 103 22.08 27.72 5.59
N HIS A 104 22.47 26.81 4.68
CA HIS A 104 22.29 25.38 4.87
C HIS A 104 23.05 24.80 6.07
N LEU A 105 24.29 25.23 6.35
CA LEU A 105 25.01 24.79 7.55
C LEU A 105 24.31 25.20 8.84
N ARG A 106 23.78 26.43 8.91
CA ARG A 106 23.00 26.89 10.07
C ARG A 106 21.75 26.03 10.26
N ARG A 107 21.03 25.73 9.18
CA ARG A 107 19.87 24.84 9.24
C ARG A 107 20.26 23.44 9.67
N ALA A 108 21.38 22.91 9.17
CA ALA A 108 21.90 21.62 9.60
C ALA A 108 22.19 21.61 11.11
N ILE A 109 22.90 22.61 11.63
CA ILE A 109 23.19 22.73 13.07
C ILE A 109 21.90 22.72 13.88
N LEU A 110 20.94 23.58 13.55
CA LEU A 110 19.65 23.70 14.23
C LEU A 110 18.88 22.37 14.29
N GLU A 111 18.79 21.66 13.16
CA GLU A 111 18.09 20.37 13.09
C GLU A 111 18.81 19.26 13.89
N HIS A 112 20.14 19.27 13.97
CA HIS A 112 20.89 18.33 14.81
C HIS A 112 20.76 18.64 16.32
N GLU A 113 20.75 19.92 16.68
CA GLU A 113 20.47 20.35 18.06
C GLU A 113 19.07 19.92 18.49
N GLU A 114 18.09 20.05 17.60
CA GLU A 114 16.74 19.56 17.84
C GLU A 114 16.68 18.03 17.99
N ALA A 115 17.39 17.29 17.14
CA ALA A 115 17.51 15.84 17.27
C ALA A 115 18.10 15.42 18.63
N LEU A 116 19.15 16.13 19.10
CA LEU A 116 19.74 15.92 20.42
C LEU A 116 18.79 16.30 21.57
N ARG A 117 18.03 17.39 21.42
CA ARG A 117 17.02 17.80 22.39
C ARG A 117 15.95 16.71 22.54
N ILE A 118 15.37 16.24 21.43
CA ILE A 118 14.36 15.18 21.44
C ILE A 118 14.94 13.89 22.04
N TYR A 119 16.14 13.48 21.61
CA TYR A 119 16.88 12.35 22.19
C TYR A 119 17.03 12.48 23.71
N SER A 120 17.42 13.66 24.19
CA SER A 120 17.66 13.91 25.61
C SER A 120 16.38 13.88 26.46
N LEU A 121 15.20 14.11 25.87
CA LEU A 121 13.93 14.11 26.60
C LEU A 121 13.35 12.71 26.80
N CYS A 122 13.67 11.74 25.94
CA CYS A 122 13.16 10.37 26.04
C CYS A 122 14.11 9.45 26.81
N ARG A 123 13.62 8.87 27.92
CA ARG A 123 14.41 8.01 28.80
C ARG A 123 14.93 6.75 28.09
N GLU A 124 14.12 6.17 27.23
CA GLU A 124 14.42 4.96 26.48
C GLU A 124 15.47 5.24 25.39
N LEU A 125 15.39 6.40 24.72
CA LEU A 125 16.41 6.81 23.74
C LEU A 125 17.76 7.07 24.40
N ARG A 126 17.79 7.68 25.59
CA ARG A 126 19.05 7.90 26.35
C ARG A 126 19.80 6.62 26.74
N ARG A 127 19.18 5.44 26.60
CA ARG A 127 19.85 4.14 26.82
C ARG A 127 20.60 3.64 25.57
N LEU A 128 20.47 4.35 24.45
CA LEU A 128 21.13 4.05 23.19
C LEU A 128 22.32 4.99 23.02
N ASP A 129 23.40 4.72 23.75
CA ASP A 129 24.58 5.60 23.78
C ASP A 129 25.13 5.87 22.36
N ILE A 130 25.14 4.84 21.51
CA ILE A 130 25.56 4.93 20.11
C ILE A 130 24.75 5.97 19.32
N LEU A 131 23.44 6.10 19.59
CA LEU A 131 22.61 7.11 18.94
C LEU A 131 23.03 8.52 19.37
N GLY A 132 23.27 8.72 20.66
CA GLY A 132 23.80 9.98 21.19
C GLY A 132 25.15 10.34 20.58
N ASP A 133 26.07 9.38 20.49
CA ASP A 133 27.40 9.56 19.91
C ASP A 133 27.33 9.97 18.43
N ILE A 134 26.46 9.31 17.65
CA ILE A 134 26.24 9.65 16.24
C ILE A 134 25.73 11.10 16.11
N LEU A 135 24.69 11.47 16.85
CA LEU A 135 24.09 12.81 16.78
C LEU A 135 25.08 13.91 17.21
N GLN A 136 25.91 13.65 18.23
CA GLN A 136 26.95 14.59 18.66
C GLN A 136 28.08 14.70 17.63
N ALA A 137 28.52 13.57 17.06
CA ALA A 137 29.58 13.56 16.06
C ALA A 137 29.17 14.34 14.80
N THR A 138 27.93 14.18 14.35
CA THR A 138 27.41 14.92 13.19
C THR A 138 27.21 16.40 13.50
N LEU A 139 26.71 16.77 14.68
CA LEU A 139 26.64 18.18 15.10
C LEU A 139 28.04 18.83 15.12
N LYS A 140 29.02 18.17 15.75
CA LYS A 140 30.42 18.64 15.80
C LYS A 140 30.99 18.83 14.40
N ARG A 141 30.69 17.92 13.47
CA ARG A 141 31.11 18.02 12.07
C ARG A 141 30.51 19.23 11.37
N SER A 142 29.22 19.50 11.57
CA SER A 142 28.56 20.70 11.02
C SER A 142 29.11 21.99 11.61
N LEU A 143 29.32 22.04 12.94
CA LEU A 143 29.92 23.20 13.61
C LEU A 143 31.35 23.47 13.13
N ALA A 144 32.17 22.42 13.01
CA ALA A 144 33.54 22.57 12.51
C ALA A 144 33.57 23.10 11.06
N LYS A 145 32.67 22.60 10.19
CA LYS A 145 32.56 23.10 8.82
C LYS A 145 32.07 24.55 8.79
N PHE A 146 31.13 24.92 9.65
CA PHE A 146 30.64 26.31 9.77
C PHE A 146 31.75 27.27 10.22
N ALA A 147 32.53 26.88 11.24
CA ALA A 147 33.64 27.69 11.74
C ALA A 147 34.76 27.93 10.71
N LEU A 148 35.00 26.99 9.78
CA LEU A 148 35.97 27.18 8.68
C LEU A 148 35.60 28.31 7.71
N HIS A 149 34.32 28.70 7.69
CA HIS A 149 33.80 29.69 6.75
C HIS A 149 33.20 30.90 7.47
N GLU A 150 33.34 31.02 8.79
CA GLU A 150 33.04 32.28 9.47
C GLU A 150 34.10 33.32 9.10
N ASP A 151 33.63 34.50 8.72
CA ASP A 151 34.44 35.68 8.48
C ASP A 151 33.95 36.75 9.47
N GLU A 152 34.81 37.15 10.40
CA GLU A 152 34.48 38.09 11.49
C GLU A 152 34.10 39.48 10.95
N ASP A 153 34.55 39.82 9.73
CA ASP A 153 34.28 41.11 9.08
C ASP A 153 33.01 41.08 8.20
N GLU A 154 32.39 39.90 7.99
CA GLU A 154 31.17 39.77 7.20
C GLU A 154 29.93 40.03 8.07
N PHE A 155 29.14 41.04 7.72
CA PHE A 155 27.85 41.28 8.36
C PHE A 155 27.00 40.01 8.31
N THR A 156 26.40 39.60 9.44
CA THR A 156 25.61 38.37 9.51
C THR A 156 24.49 38.40 8.48
N ASP A 157 24.67 37.68 7.39
CA ASP A 157 23.63 37.48 6.40
C ASP A 157 22.53 36.61 7.00
N TYR A 158 21.29 37.09 7.03
CA TYR A 158 20.14 36.38 7.62
C TYR A 158 19.38 35.52 6.60
N MET A 159 19.99 35.18 5.46
CA MET A 159 19.40 34.26 4.50
C MET A 159 18.95 32.95 5.16
N GLU A 160 17.69 32.57 4.92
CA GLU A 160 17.16 31.26 5.28
C GLU A 160 17.55 30.24 4.21
N ALA A 161 17.81 29.00 4.66
CA ALA A 161 18.13 27.91 3.77
C ALA A 161 16.92 27.58 2.86
N PRO A 162 17.11 27.49 1.54
CA PRO A 162 16.06 27.01 0.64
C PRO A 162 15.65 25.56 0.95
N ASP A 163 14.41 25.20 0.64
CA ASP A 163 13.89 23.85 0.82
C ASP A 163 14.48 22.87 -0.20
N ILE A 164 14.95 21.71 0.28
CA ILE A 164 15.56 20.67 -0.57
C ILE A 164 14.48 19.74 -1.12
N ASN A 165 14.64 19.30 -2.36
CA ASN A 165 13.71 18.37 -3.00
C ASN A 165 13.95 16.92 -2.59
N SER A 166 12.87 16.21 -2.31
CA SER A 166 12.89 14.77 -2.02
C SER A 166 12.89 13.97 -3.33
N LYS A 167 13.81 12.99 -3.47
CA LYS A 167 13.71 11.95 -4.51
C LYS A 167 14.10 10.60 -3.95
N THR A 168 13.31 9.58 -4.30
CA THR A 168 13.61 8.17 -4.04
C THR A 168 13.85 7.43 -5.34
N GLU A 169 14.89 6.60 -5.38
CA GLU A 169 15.08 5.58 -6.42
C GLU A 169 14.42 4.24 -6.04
N GLN A 170 13.98 4.11 -4.78
CA GLN A 170 13.37 2.89 -4.25
C GLN A 170 11.85 3.09 -4.10
N LYS A 171 11.07 2.28 -4.81
CA LYS A 171 9.62 2.21 -4.68
C LYS A 171 9.23 0.85 -4.12
N ALA A 172 8.42 0.81 -3.06
CA ALA A 172 7.86 -0.44 -2.56
C ALA A 172 6.93 -1.04 -3.63
N GLU A 173 7.20 -2.27 -4.05
CA GLU A 173 6.36 -3.00 -4.99
C GLU A 173 5.34 -3.85 -4.23
N MET A 174 4.11 -3.90 -4.73
CA MET A 174 3.08 -4.76 -4.18
C MET A 174 3.36 -6.20 -4.60
N GLU A 175 3.81 -7.03 -3.66
CA GLU A 175 3.81 -8.47 -3.87
C GLU A 175 2.38 -8.98 -3.77
N VAL A 176 1.80 -9.33 -4.92
CA VAL A 176 0.57 -10.11 -4.95
C VAL A 176 0.92 -11.47 -4.35
N PRO A 177 0.16 -11.97 -3.35
CA PRO A 177 0.39 -13.31 -2.81
C PRO A 177 0.47 -14.27 -3.98
N GLY A 178 1.63 -14.92 -4.16
CA GLY A 178 1.85 -15.80 -5.29
C GLY A 178 0.74 -16.83 -5.30
N SER A 179 -0.17 -16.75 -6.28
CA SER A 179 -1.22 -17.74 -6.44
C SER A 179 -0.52 -19.08 -6.53
N THR A 180 -0.74 -19.91 -5.51
CA THR A 180 0.10 -21.06 -5.23
C THR A 180 0.18 -21.92 -6.48
N LYS A 181 1.38 -22.38 -6.85
CA LYS A 181 1.62 -23.36 -7.94
C LYS A 181 0.81 -24.66 -7.78
N VAL A 182 0.12 -24.82 -6.65
CA VAL A 182 -0.81 -25.88 -6.31
C VAL A 182 -2.22 -25.37 -6.59
N LYS A 183 -2.99 -26.08 -7.43
CA LYS A 183 -4.43 -25.85 -7.57
C LYS A 183 -5.11 -26.11 -6.21
N VAL A 184 -5.20 -25.08 -5.38
CA VAL A 184 -5.96 -25.14 -4.13
C VAL A 184 -7.41 -24.82 -4.50
N THR A 185 -8.28 -25.77 -4.26
CA THR A 185 -9.72 -25.56 -4.32
C THR A 185 -10.13 -24.60 -3.19
N ASP A 186 -10.86 -23.54 -3.52
CA ASP A 186 -11.39 -22.59 -2.53
C ASP A 186 -12.17 -23.34 -1.44
N LEU A 187 -11.85 -23.11 -0.17
CA LEU A 187 -12.52 -23.73 0.97
C LEU A 187 -14.04 -23.49 0.93
N PHE A 188 -14.46 -22.36 0.37
CA PHE A 188 -15.86 -21.95 0.27
C PHE A 188 -16.47 -22.21 -1.10
N GLN A 189 -15.79 -22.96 -1.99
CA GLN A 189 -16.33 -23.28 -3.31
C GLN A 189 -17.74 -23.89 -3.23
N ARG A 190 -18.04 -24.67 -2.19
CA ARG A 190 -19.38 -25.27 -1.97
C ARG A 190 -20.52 -24.26 -1.79
N LEU A 191 -20.23 -22.97 -1.57
CA LEU A 191 -21.25 -21.92 -1.51
C LEU A 191 -21.73 -21.50 -2.91
N GLY A 192 -20.97 -21.80 -3.96
CA GLY A 192 -21.24 -21.32 -5.31
C GLY A 192 -20.48 -20.03 -5.65
N PRO A 193 -20.60 -19.53 -6.89
CA PRO A 193 -19.92 -18.32 -7.34
C PRO A 193 -20.28 -17.09 -6.50
N LEU A 194 -19.26 -16.36 -6.01
CA LEU A 194 -19.43 -15.15 -5.18
C LEU A 194 -20.21 -14.02 -5.89
N SER A 195 -20.20 -13.98 -7.23
CA SER A 195 -21.00 -13.05 -8.02
C SER A 195 -22.51 -13.23 -7.82
N VAL A 196 -22.93 -14.43 -7.43
CA VAL A 196 -24.32 -14.82 -7.24
C VAL A 196 -24.56 -15.13 -5.76
N PHE A 197 -23.92 -16.14 -5.20
CA PHE A 197 -24.09 -16.53 -3.81
C PHE A 197 -23.23 -15.68 -2.88
N SER A 198 -23.70 -14.47 -2.56
CA SER A 198 -23.07 -13.57 -1.60
C SER A 198 -24.07 -13.04 -0.58
N ALA A 199 -23.54 -12.53 0.54
CA ALA A 199 -24.34 -11.88 1.59
C ALA A 199 -25.09 -10.62 1.13
N LYS A 200 -24.78 -10.09 -0.06
CA LYS A 200 -25.51 -8.96 -0.66
C LYS A 200 -26.87 -9.39 -1.20
N GLN A 201 -27.04 -10.67 -1.53
CA GLN A 201 -28.23 -11.21 -2.14
C GLN A 201 -29.01 -12.03 -1.11
N ARG A 202 -30.34 -11.98 -1.19
CA ARG A 202 -31.23 -12.79 -0.37
C ARG A 202 -31.82 -13.87 -1.24
N TRP A 203 -31.84 -15.09 -0.72
CA TRP A 203 -32.24 -16.29 -1.46
C TRP A 203 -33.41 -16.98 -0.77
N THR A 204 -34.31 -17.56 -1.55
CA THR A 204 -35.30 -18.49 -1.02
C THR A 204 -34.65 -19.78 -0.54
N ALA A 205 -35.35 -20.50 0.35
CA ALA A 205 -35.00 -21.90 0.60
C ALA A 205 -35.01 -22.68 -0.73
N PRO A 206 -34.08 -23.65 -0.91
CA PRO A 206 -34.08 -24.51 -2.09
C PRO A 206 -35.42 -25.22 -2.26
N ARG A 207 -36.00 -25.11 -3.46
CA ARG A 207 -37.20 -25.84 -3.88
C ARG A 207 -36.77 -27.03 -4.74
N THR A 208 -37.47 -28.15 -4.58
CA THR A 208 -37.20 -29.38 -5.33
C THR A 208 -38.36 -29.63 -6.28
N ILE A 209 -38.06 -29.80 -7.56
CA ILE A 209 -39.03 -30.01 -8.65
C ILE A 209 -38.73 -31.35 -9.32
N ARG A 210 -39.73 -32.22 -9.47
CA ARG A 210 -39.56 -33.53 -10.12
C ARG A 210 -39.77 -33.40 -11.61
N LEU A 211 -38.78 -33.76 -12.40
CA LEU A 211 -38.88 -33.84 -13.86
C LEU A 211 -39.11 -35.30 -14.27
N ARG A 212 -40.03 -35.57 -15.21
CA ARG A 212 -40.32 -36.93 -15.69
C ARG A 212 -39.93 -37.11 -17.17
N PRO A 213 -39.50 -38.30 -17.59
CA PRO A 213 -39.01 -38.54 -18.96
C PRO A 213 -40.10 -38.52 -20.03
N GLU A 214 -41.36 -38.65 -19.63
CA GLU A 214 -42.54 -38.55 -20.49
C GLU A 214 -42.65 -37.14 -21.13
N ASP A 215 -42.00 -36.14 -20.52
CA ASP A 215 -41.86 -34.77 -20.99
C ASP A 215 -40.78 -34.70 -22.07
N ARG A 216 -41.11 -35.09 -23.32
CA ARG A 216 -40.18 -35.01 -24.46
C ARG A 216 -39.57 -33.62 -24.67
N ASP A 217 -40.26 -32.59 -24.19
CA ASP A 217 -39.76 -31.23 -24.02
C ASP A 217 -39.92 -30.86 -22.53
N ILE A 218 -38.82 -30.58 -21.85
CA ILE A 218 -38.80 -30.17 -20.43
C ILE A 218 -39.51 -28.81 -20.21
N GLY A 219 -39.84 -28.10 -21.29
CA GLY A 219 -40.68 -26.90 -21.24
C GLY A 219 -39.97 -25.68 -20.70
N PHE A 220 -38.63 -25.69 -20.58
CA PHE A 220 -37.86 -24.52 -20.18
C PHE A 220 -36.49 -24.47 -20.85
N THR A 221 -35.93 -23.26 -20.96
CA THR A 221 -34.58 -23.02 -21.46
C THR A 221 -33.66 -22.53 -20.35
N LEU A 222 -32.36 -22.80 -20.51
CA LEU A 222 -31.32 -22.52 -19.52
C LEU A 222 -30.33 -21.50 -20.06
N LYS A 223 -29.84 -20.60 -19.19
CA LYS A 223 -28.77 -19.63 -19.51
C LYS A 223 -27.73 -19.52 -18.39
N GLY A 224 -26.56 -18.98 -18.73
CA GLY A 224 -25.47 -18.72 -17.78
C GLY A 224 -24.36 -19.77 -17.83
N ASP A 225 -23.32 -19.56 -17.03
CA ASP A 225 -22.13 -20.40 -16.96
C ASP A 225 -21.72 -20.61 -15.50
N GLY A 226 -22.63 -21.20 -14.71
CA GLY A 226 -22.47 -21.40 -13.28
C GLY A 226 -22.77 -20.15 -12.43
N PRO A 227 -23.82 -20.17 -11.59
CA PRO A 227 -24.96 -21.10 -11.62
C PRO A 227 -25.82 -20.87 -12.86
N VAL A 228 -26.42 -21.96 -13.35
CA VAL A 228 -27.38 -21.89 -14.46
C VAL A 228 -28.70 -21.31 -13.98
N GLN A 229 -29.33 -20.47 -14.81
CA GLN A 229 -30.64 -19.86 -14.55
C GLN A 229 -31.69 -20.33 -15.54
N ILE A 230 -32.94 -20.48 -15.10
CA ILE A 230 -34.11 -20.69 -15.96
C ILE A 230 -34.36 -19.41 -16.75
N GLN A 231 -34.14 -19.44 -18.06
CA GLN A 231 -34.29 -18.29 -18.94
C GLN A 231 -35.73 -18.07 -19.39
N SER A 232 -36.40 -19.14 -19.83
CA SER A 232 -37.80 -19.12 -20.25
C SER A 232 -38.48 -20.40 -19.77
N LEU A 233 -39.76 -20.32 -19.44
CA LEU A 233 -40.57 -21.43 -18.94
C LEU A 233 -41.94 -21.43 -19.63
N ASP A 234 -42.32 -22.54 -20.24
CA ASP A 234 -43.67 -22.78 -20.73
C ASP A 234 -44.62 -22.86 -19.52
N PRO A 235 -45.59 -21.96 -19.37
CA PRO A 235 -46.52 -21.98 -18.24
C PRO A 235 -47.36 -23.25 -18.14
N LEU A 236 -47.48 -24.02 -19.23
CA LEU A 236 -48.26 -25.26 -19.28
C LEU A 236 -47.43 -26.52 -19.02
N CYS A 237 -46.11 -26.40 -18.86
CA CYS A 237 -45.27 -27.57 -18.61
C CYS A 237 -45.42 -28.09 -17.16
N PRO A 238 -45.19 -29.39 -16.91
CA PRO A 238 -45.28 -29.97 -15.56
C PRO A 238 -44.36 -29.30 -14.54
N ALA A 239 -43.16 -28.89 -14.95
CA ALA A 239 -42.22 -28.20 -14.07
C ALA A 239 -42.76 -26.85 -13.56
N ALA A 240 -43.51 -26.12 -14.40
CA ALA A 240 -44.17 -24.88 -14.00
C ALA A 240 -45.29 -25.15 -12.99
N ALA A 241 -46.08 -26.21 -13.19
CA ALA A 241 -47.13 -26.63 -12.25
C ALA A 241 -46.57 -27.02 -10.87
N ASP A 242 -45.37 -27.61 -10.84
CA ASP A 242 -44.66 -27.96 -9.61
C ASP A 242 -43.95 -26.77 -8.93
N GLY A 243 -44.00 -25.57 -9.54
CA GLY A 243 -43.55 -24.32 -8.93
C GLY A 243 -42.16 -23.83 -9.36
N LEU A 244 -41.64 -24.33 -10.49
CA LEU A 244 -40.49 -23.73 -11.18
C LEU A 244 -40.88 -22.34 -11.69
N ARG A 245 -39.93 -21.39 -11.67
CA ARG A 245 -40.16 -20.02 -12.15
C ARG A 245 -39.05 -19.56 -13.09
N GLU A 246 -39.40 -18.68 -14.03
CA GLU A 246 -38.41 -17.94 -14.79
C GLU A 246 -37.53 -17.11 -13.84
N GLY A 247 -36.22 -17.12 -14.09
CA GLY A 247 -35.24 -16.46 -13.24
C GLY A 247 -34.75 -17.28 -12.04
N ASP A 248 -35.29 -18.49 -11.80
CA ASP A 248 -34.76 -19.40 -10.80
C ASP A 248 -33.33 -19.85 -11.14
N TYR A 249 -32.50 -19.99 -10.12
CA TYR A 249 -31.14 -20.50 -10.23
C TYR A 249 -31.11 -21.97 -9.86
N LEU A 250 -30.57 -22.80 -10.75
CA LEU A 250 -30.40 -24.22 -10.55
C LEU A 250 -29.14 -24.47 -9.72
N VAL A 251 -29.31 -25.13 -8.59
CA VAL A 251 -28.24 -25.42 -7.62
C VAL A 251 -27.91 -26.90 -7.52
N GLY A 252 -28.74 -27.80 -8.07
CA GLY A 252 -28.42 -29.21 -8.17
C GLY A 252 -29.38 -30.01 -9.06
N VAL A 253 -28.90 -31.15 -9.56
CA VAL A 253 -29.66 -32.15 -10.32
C VAL A 253 -29.41 -33.51 -9.68
N GLY A 254 -30.45 -34.14 -9.13
CA GLY A 254 -30.33 -35.28 -8.23
C GLY A 254 -29.36 -34.97 -7.08
N GLU A 255 -28.34 -35.81 -6.92
CA GLU A 255 -27.29 -35.66 -5.92
C GLU A 255 -26.12 -34.74 -6.35
N VAL A 256 -26.10 -34.27 -7.60
CA VAL A 256 -25.00 -33.45 -8.14
C VAL A 256 -25.20 -31.98 -7.79
N ASP A 257 -24.19 -31.35 -7.20
CA ASP A 257 -24.13 -29.90 -6.98
C ASP A 257 -23.81 -29.19 -8.30
N CYS A 258 -24.73 -28.33 -8.74
CA CYS A 258 -24.67 -27.69 -10.05
C CYS A 258 -24.42 -26.17 -9.96
N LYS A 259 -24.08 -25.63 -8.79
CA LYS A 259 -23.87 -24.18 -8.61
C LYS A 259 -22.74 -23.60 -9.48
N TRP A 260 -21.78 -24.44 -9.89
CA TRP A 260 -20.68 -24.06 -10.78
C TRP A 260 -20.79 -24.71 -12.16
N SER A 261 -21.85 -25.48 -12.40
CA SER A 261 -22.01 -26.19 -13.66
C SER A 261 -22.44 -25.24 -14.76
N SER A 262 -21.93 -25.47 -15.96
CA SER A 262 -22.36 -24.78 -17.18
C SER A 262 -23.71 -25.32 -17.68
N VAL A 263 -24.36 -24.59 -18.59
CA VAL A 263 -25.60 -25.06 -19.24
C VAL A 263 -25.40 -26.41 -19.91
N THR A 264 -24.26 -26.64 -20.57
CA THR A 264 -23.99 -27.91 -21.29
C THR A 264 -23.91 -29.10 -20.33
N GLU A 265 -23.29 -28.92 -19.17
CA GLU A 265 -23.18 -29.95 -18.12
C GLU A 265 -24.54 -30.25 -17.51
N VAL A 266 -25.32 -29.22 -17.18
CA VAL A 266 -26.67 -29.38 -16.62
C VAL A 266 -27.60 -30.05 -17.64
N THR A 267 -27.58 -29.64 -18.90
CA THR A 267 -28.38 -30.27 -19.95
C THR A 267 -28.01 -31.73 -20.15
N ARG A 268 -26.74 -32.11 -20.01
CA ARG A 268 -26.32 -33.52 -20.05
C ARG A 268 -26.91 -34.29 -18.86
N LEU A 269 -26.81 -33.75 -17.63
CA LEU A 269 -27.39 -34.38 -16.44
C LEU A 269 -28.90 -34.58 -16.54
N LEU A 270 -29.61 -33.65 -17.19
CA LEU A 270 -31.06 -33.75 -17.42
C LEU A 270 -31.43 -34.77 -18.51
N ARG A 271 -30.51 -35.10 -19.44
CA ARG A 271 -30.73 -36.09 -20.50
C ARG A 271 -30.40 -37.51 -20.07
N ASP A 272 -29.45 -37.67 -19.15
CA ASP A 272 -28.98 -38.99 -18.68
C ASP A 272 -29.90 -39.60 -17.59
N VAL A 273 -31.19 -39.25 -17.59
CA VAL A 273 -32.19 -39.62 -16.58
C VAL A 273 -32.95 -40.87 -17.04
N ASP A 274 -33.17 -41.81 -16.12
CA ASP A 274 -33.95 -43.03 -16.37
C ASP A 274 -35.46 -42.79 -16.29
N GLU A 275 -36.27 -43.83 -16.57
CA GLU A 275 -37.74 -43.80 -16.53
C GLU A 275 -38.33 -43.28 -15.20
N SER A 276 -37.54 -43.21 -14.12
CA SER A 276 -38.00 -42.74 -12.82
C SER A 276 -38.06 -41.20 -12.71
N GLY A 277 -37.40 -40.47 -13.60
CA GLY A 277 -37.29 -39.00 -13.56
C GLY A 277 -36.23 -38.49 -12.56
N VAL A 278 -35.98 -37.17 -12.57
CA VAL A 278 -34.92 -36.54 -11.78
C VAL A 278 -35.44 -35.35 -10.98
N ASP A 279 -34.90 -35.17 -9.77
CA ASP A 279 -35.17 -34.00 -8.95
C ASP A 279 -34.21 -32.88 -9.30
N ILE A 280 -34.71 -31.70 -9.65
CA ILE A 280 -33.90 -30.48 -9.72
C ILE A 280 -34.10 -29.64 -8.46
N ARG A 281 -33.01 -29.07 -7.95
CA ARG A 281 -33.03 -28.12 -6.83
C ARG A 281 -32.77 -26.72 -7.36
N VAL A 282 -33.67 -25.80 -7.05
CA VAL A 282 -33.62 -24.41 -7.51
C VAL A 282 -33.80 -23.42 -6.36
N VAL A 283 -33.23 -22.23 -6.50
CA VAL A 283 -33.42 -21.09 -5.57
C VAL A 283 -33.82 -19.86 -6.36
N SER A 284 -34.71 -19.05 -5.79
CA SER A 284 -35.02 -17.73 -6.33
C SER A 284 -34.28 -16.66 -5.55
N MET A 285 -33.79 -15.65 -6.26
CA MET A 285 -33.38 -14.41 -5.62
C MET A 285 -34.64 -13.70 -5.09
N MET A 286 -34.60 -13.29 -3.83
CA MET A 286 -35.66 -12.46 -3.26
C MET A 286 -35.42 -11.01 -3.68
N ASP A 287 -36.48 -10.33 -4.12
CA ASP A 287 -36.41 -8.91 -4.40
C ASP A 287 -35.90 -8.15 -3.18
N THR A 288 -34.82 -7.39 -3.36
CA THR A 288 -34.30 -6.47 -2.34
C THR A 288 -35.04 -5.13 -2.41
N SER A 289 -36.27 -5.11 -2.92
CA SER A 289 -37.09 -3.90 -3.13
C SER A 289 -37.83 -3.43 -1.87
N GLN A 290 -37.46 -3.94 -0.69
CA GLN A 290 -37.61 -3.16 0.52
C GLN A 290 -36.25 -2.57 0.87
N PRO A 291 -36.04 -1.25 0.68
CA PRO A 291 -35.01 -0.58 1.44
C PRO A 291 -35.37 -0.83 2.89
N LEU A 292 -34.63 -1.71 3.57
CA LEU A 292 -34.65 -1.70 5.01
C LEU A 292 -34.34 -0.26 5.39
N PRO A 293 -35.19 0.45 6.16
CA PRO A 293 -34.76 1.70 6.74
C PRO A 293 -33.45 1.37 7.47
N PRO A 294 -32.38 2.16 7.26
CA PRO A 294 -31.14 1.90 7.96
C PRO A 294 -31.51 1.79 9.42
N LYS A 295 -31.28 0.61 10.01
CA LYS A 295 -31.49 0.44 11.45
C LYS A 295 -30.56 1.46 12.08
N SER A 296 -31.14 2.57 12.54
CA SER A 296 -30.47 3.53 13.37
C SER A 296 -29.89 2.72 14.52
N ALA A 297 -28.56 2.63 14.58
CA ALA A 297 -27.91 2.19 15.78
C ALA A 297 -28.27 3.23 16.84
N THR A 298 -29.28 2.95 17.65
CA THR A 298 -29.58 3.76 18.84
C THR A 298 -28.42 3.53 19.80
N TYR A 299 -27.44 4.42 19.69
CA TYR A 299 -26.34 4.56 20.60
C TYR A 299 -26.85 5.16 21.91
N CYS A 300 -26.70 4.43 23.02
CA CYS A 300 -26.81 4.99 24.36
C CYS A 300 -25.41 5.42 24.85
N GLY A 301 -25.19 6.74 24.90
CA GLY A 301 -24.35 7.42 25.88
C GLY A 301 -22.82 7.41 25.70
N GLY A 302 -22.26 8.57 25.28
CA GLY A 302 -21.02 9.06 25.89
C GLY A 302 -19.71 9.22 25.08
N LEU A 303 -19.66 9.11 23.74
CA LEU A 303 -18.41 9.28 22.97
C LEU A 303 -18.55 10.29 21.80
N PRO A 304 -17.55 11.18 21.58
CA PRO A 304 -17.52 12.08 20.43
C PRO A 304 -17.05 11.39 19.14
N LYS A 305 -17.99 11.26 18.20
CA LYS A 305 -17.93 11.05 16.73
C LYS A 305 -16.58 10.70 16.09
N THR A 306 -16.47 9.47 15.58
CA THR A 306 -15.67 9.13 14.38
C THR A 306 -16.61 8.90 13.19
N TYR A 307 -16.41 9.68 12.12
CA TYR A 307 -17.10 9.52 10.85
C TYR A 307 -16.59 8.24 10.15
N SER A 308 -17.51 7.34 9.81
CA SER A 308 -17.22 6.17 8.96
C SER A 308 -17.38 6.59 7.49
N MET A 309 -16.32 6.39 6.72
CA MET A 309 -16.26 6.64 5.28
C MET A 309 -17.23 5.73 4.53
N ILE A 310 -18.34 6.29 4.07
CA ILE A 310 -19.21 5.69 3.06
C ILE A 310 -18.59 5.94 1.69
N CYS A 311 -18.39 4.84 0.96
CA CYS A 311 -18.21 4.71 -0.48
C CYS A 311 -18.36 6.00 -1.30
N LEU A 312 -17.24 6.60 -1.70
CA LEU A 312 -17.22 7.49 -2.86
C LEU A 312 -17.20 6.65 -4.14
N ALA A 313 -18.36 6.11 -4.51
CA ALA A 313 -18.63 5.73 -5.89
C ALA A 313 -19.31 6.94 -6.55
N PHE A 314 -18.55 7.69 -7.33
CA PHE A 314 -19.11 8.68 -8.24
C PHE A 314 -19.89 7.94 -9.33
N ASN A 315 -21.22 7.96 -9.24
CA ASN A 315 -22.11 7.72 -10.36
C ASN A 315 -22.64 9.09 -10.81
N ASP A 316 -22.23 9.51 -12.00
CA ASP A 316 -22.76 10.69 -12.68
C ASP A 316 -23.37 10.20 -13.99
N GLU A 317 -24.71 10.12 -14.03
CA GLU A 317 -25.52 9.87 -15.22
C GLU A 317 -26.77 10.75 -15.08
N ASP A 318 -26.79 11.89 -15.77
CA ASP A 318 -27.84 12.22 -16.73
C ASP A 318 -27.64 13.61 -17.37
N LYS A 319 -27.25 13.64 -18.66
CA LYS A 319 -27.83 14.51 -19.73
C LYS A 319 -27.19 14.24 -21.12
N ASN A 320 -28.07 14.06 -22.10
CA ASN A 320 -27.88 13.52 -23.47
C ASN A 320 -27.27 14.55 -24.51
N PRO A 321 -27.08 14.26 -25.82
CA PRO A 321 -25.75 14.19 -26.45
C PRO A 321 -25.56 15.18 -27.62
N LYS A 322 -24.43 15.90 -27.72
CA LYS A 322 -24.02 16.55 -29.00
C LYS A 322 -22.50 16.55 -29.20
N SER A 323 -22.07 15.73 -30.15
CA SER A 323 -20.91 15.87 -31.05
C SER A 323 -19.66 16.59 -30.52
N ARG A 324 -18.59 15.83 -30.22
CA ARG A 324 -17.22 16.29 -30.53
C ARG A 324 -16.18 15.16 -30.56
N LYS A 325 -15.28 15.28 -31.55
CA LYS A 325 -14.27 14.35 -32.03
C LYS A 325 -13.37 13.73 -30.95
N VAL A 326 -13.16 12.42 -31.06
CA VAL A 326 -12.15 11.64 -30.33
C VAL A 326 -10.76 11.94 -30.91
N THR A 327 -9.91 12.60 -30.13
CA THR A 327 -8.46 12.64 -30.35
C THR A 327 -7.82 11.45 -29.63
N LYS A 328 -7.19 10.57 -30.41
CA LYS A 328 -6.39 9.44 -29.93
C LYS A 328 -5.24 9.96 -29.05
N LYS A 329 -5.20 9.58 -27.78
CA LYS A 329 -3.98 9.70 -26.96
C LYS A 329 -2.99 8.65 -27.44
N MET A 330 -1.84 9.10 -27.91
CA MET A 330 -0.72 8.25 -28.30
C MET A 330 -0.08 7.64 -27.06
N SER A 331 0.13 6.33 -27.17
CA SER A 331 1.06 5.53 -26.39
C SER A 331 2.49 6.05 -26.56
N PHE A 332 3.12 6.42 -25.45
CA PHE A 332 4.54 6.79 -25.43
C PHE A 332 5.40 5.65 -24.85
N LEU A 333 6.08 5.00 -25.78
CA LEU A 333 7.45 4.48 -25.79
C LEU A 333 7.97 3.59 -24.65
N SER A 334 8.21 2.34 -25.06
CA SER A 334 9.23 1.39 -24.61
C SER A 334 10.61 1.67 -25.25
N TRP A 335 11.68 1.63 -24.45
CA TRP A 335 13.08 1.22 -24.69
C TRP A 335 13.84 1.59 -23.39
N GLY A 336 14.62 0.78 -22.69
CA GLY A 336 15.39 -0.41 -23.01
C GLY A 336 16.89 -0.07 -22.95
N LEU A 337 17.59 -0.38 -21.86
CA LEU A 337 18.90 -1.07 -21.83
C LEU A 337 19.50 -1.16 -20.41
N LYS A 338 20.10 -2.32 -20.16
CA LYS A 338 20.92 -2.69 -19.00
C LYS A 338 22.06 -1.70 -18.75
N ASN A 339 22.32 -1.39 -17.49
CA ASN A 339 23.69 -1.21 -16.99
C ASN A 339 23.88 -1.93 -15.66
N LYS A 340 24.91 -2.79 -15.62
CA LYS A 340 25.49 -3.33 -14.39
C LYS A 340 26.47 -2.29 -13.88
N SER A 341 26.32 -1.85 -12.63
CA SER A 341 27.41 -1.22 -11.88
C SER A 341 27.40 -1.73 -10.45
N ALA A 342 28.47 -2.44 -10.14
CA ALA A 342 28.86 -2.85 -8.81
C ALA A 342 29.49 -1.67 -8.07
N SER A 343 29.12 -1.44 -6.82
CA SER A 343 29.99 -0.89 -5.77
C SER A 343 29.25 -0.88 -4.43
N THR A 344 29.47 -1.93 -3.64
CA THR A 344 29.27 -1.87 -2.19
C THR A 344 30.66 -1.80 -1.57
N LEU A 345 31.09 -0.60 -1.16
CA LEU A 345 32.19 -0.44 -0.22
C LEU A 345 31.66 -0.85 1.15
N SER A 346 32.08 -2.04 1.57
CA SER A 346 31.82 -2.65 2.87
C SER A 346 32.46 -1.85 4.01
N LEU A 347 31.66 -1.57 5.04
CA LEU A 347 32.13 -1.09 6.34
C LEU A 347 32.90 -2.21 7.08
N PRO A 348 33.91 -1.88 7.90
CA PRO A 348 34.77 -2.87 8.54
C PRO A 348 34.02 -3.64 9.62
N THR A 349 34.04 -4.97 9.53
CA THR A 349 33.54 -5.88 10.56
C THR A 349 34.68 -6.23 11.51
N ALA A 350 34.45 -6.10 12.81
CA ALA A 350 35.44 -6.44 13.83
C ALA A 350 35.69 -7.96 13.87
N ASP A 351 36.96 -8.35 13.75
CA ASP A 351 37.43 -9.72 13.91
C ASP A 351 37.33 -10.16 15.38
N HIS A 352 36.53 -11.20 15.62
CA HIS A 352 36.69 -12.07 16.78
C HIS A 352 36.95 -13.49 16.28
N SER A 353 38.22 -13.79 16.08
CA SER A 353 38.72 -15.15 15.96
C SER A 353 38.91 -15.73 17.37
N ALA A 354 38.17 -16.81 17.68
CA ALA A 354 38.69 -18.04 18.29
C ALA A 354 37.57 -18.91 18.88
N SER A 355 37.37 -20.07 18.25
CA SER A 355 37.17 -21.41 18.83
C SER A 355 36.08 -22.18 18.08
N GLY A 356 36.54 -23.18 17.32
CA GLY A 356 35.70 -24.01 16.49
C GLY A 356 34.99 -25.11 17.27
N LEU A 357 33.84 -25.53 16.73
CA LEU A 357 33.40 -26.92 16.47
C LEU A 357 31.88 -26.94 16.16
N PRO A 358 31.36 -28.01 15.52
CA PRO A 358 30.34 -27.89 14.49
C PRO A 358 28.90 -28.00 14.98
N TRP A 359 28.04 -27.30 14.24
CA TRP A 359 26.58 -27.35 14.31
C TRP A 359 26.04 -28.75 14.00
N GLN A 360 25.47 -29.43 14.99
CA GLN A 360 24.29 -30.29 14.84
C GLN A 360 23.61 -30.45 16.22
N ARG A 361 22.35 -30.01 16.36
CA ARG A 361 21.26 -30.68 17.11
C ARG A 361 19.94 -29.88 17.03
N PRO A 362 18.78 -30.54 17.21
CA PRO A 362 17.50 -30.20 16.59
C PRO A 362 16.58 -29.34 17.47
N CYS A 363 15.58 -28.72 16.82
CA CYS A 363 14.47 -27.99 17.43
C CYS A 363 13.73 -28.81 18.50
N PRO A 364 13.41 -28.24 19.67
CA PRO A 364 12.51 -28.89 20.63
C PRO A 364 11.04 -28.71 20.22
N ALA A 365 10.34 -29.84 20.14
CA ALA A 365 8.90 -29.94 19.94
C ALA A 365 8.13 -29.55 21.23
N PHE A 366 7.01 -28.86 21.05
CA PHE A 366 6.06 -28.54 22.12
C PHE A 366 5.37 -29.81 22.64
N PRO A 367 5.22 -30.01 23.96
CA PRO A 367 4.44 -31.12 24.48
C PRO A 367 2.95 -30.76 24.52
N SER A 368 2.16 -31.61 23.85
CA SER A 368 0.72 -31.78 24.04
C SER A 368 0.49 -32.74 25.20
N SER A 369 -0.34 -32.37 26.18
CA SER A 369 -0.94 -33.32 27.11
C SER A 369 -2.38 -32.90 27.43
N TYR A 370 -3.30 -33.78 27.06
CA TYR A 370 -4.71 -33.79 27.45
C TYR A 370 -4.91 -34.49 28.81
N ASN A 371 -6.05 -34.16 29.45
CA ASN A 371 -6.72 -34.82 30.60
C ASN A 371 -6.08 -34.65 32.00
N ASP A 372 -6.82 -34.46 33.10
CA ASP A 372 -8.26 -34.58 33.38
C ASP A 372 -8.63 -33.84 34.69
N SER A 373 -9.93 -33.51 34.79
CA SER A 373 -10.78 -33.52 36.00
C SER A 373 -10.56 -32.59 37.21
N ALA A 374 -11.62 -31.80 37.43
CA ALA A 374 -12.33 -31.51 38.69
C ALA A 374 -11.60 -30.82 39.85
N LEU A 375 -12.10 -29.63 40.23
CA LEU A 375 -12.72 -29.34 41.53
C LEU A 375 -13.17 -27.86 41.61
N TYR A 376 -14.40 -27.70 42.15
CA TYR A 376 -15.18 -26.48 42.46
C TYR A 376 -15.97 -25.79 41.35
#